data_AF-A0A5C5VAN3-F1
#
_entry.id   AF-A0A5C5VAN3-F1
#
_cell.length_a   1.000
_cell.length_b   1.000
_cell.length_c   1.000
_cell.angle_alpha   90.00
_cell.angle_beta   90.00
_cell.angle_gamma   90.00
#
_symmetry.space_group_name_H-M   'P 1'
#
loop_
_entity.id
_entity.type
_entity.pdbx_description
1 polymer ?
#
loop_
_entity_poly.entity_id
_entity_poly.type
_entity_poly.pdbx_seq_one_letter_code
_entity_poly.pdbx_strand_id
1 'polypeptide(L)'
;MRRYWHHRAPKKFTLPQLFACLVLKEFLRLDYRKLSAVLEESPSWTAAIGLASVPHFTTFQKAATRLLESRRVQRMLDHSVRMGQ
;
A
#
# COMPACT_ATOMS: atom_id res chain seq x y z
N MET A 1 6.16 6.21 -11.97
CA MET A 1 5.82 6.12 -10.53
C MET A 1 7.09 6.06 -9.70
N ARG A 2 7.16 6.74 -8.54
CA ARG A 2 8.32 6.69 -7.66
C ARG A 2 8.45 5.28 -7.06
N ARG A 3 9.59 4.60 -7.25
CA ARG A 3 9.75 3.19 -6.84
C ARG A 3 9.95 3.03 -5.34
N TYR A 4 10.68 3.95 -4.70
CA TYR A 4 10.98 3.93 -3.27
C TYR A 4 10.78 5.32 -2.66
N TRP A 5 10.64 5.39 -1.33
CA TRP A 5 10.39 6.65 -0.63
C TRP A 5 11.57 7.62 -0.62
N HIS A 6 12.80 7.15 -0.71
CA HIS A 6 14.00 7.96 -0.90
C HIS A 6 15.15 7.02 -1.26
N HIS A 7 16.29 7.57 -1.67
CA HIS A 7 17.44 6.78 -2.12
C HIS A 7 18.01 5.86 -1.02
N ARG A 8 17.93 6.26 0.25
CA ARG A 8 18.38 5.46 1.42
C ARG A 8 17.29 4.59 2.05
N ALA A 9 16.08 4.55 1.49
CA ALA A 9 15.02 3.72 2.04
C ALA A 9 15.41 2.24 1.91
N PRO A 10 15.01 1.38 2.86
CA PRO A 10 15.09 -0.06 2.66
C PRO A 10 14.38 -0.45 1.35
N LYS A 11 15.09 -1.17 0.47
CA LYS A 11 14.59 -1.55 -0.87
C LYS A 11 13.78 -2.86 -0.86
N LYS A 12 13.26 -3.26 0.31
CA LYS A 12 12.47 -4.50 0.49
C LYS A 12 11.12 -4.45 -0.22
N PHE A 13 10.44 -3.30 -0.15
CA PHE A 13 9.14 -3.10 -0.77
C PHE A 13 9.13 -1.79 -1.55
N THR A 14 8.51 -1.81 -2.71
CA THR A 14 8.30 -0.62 -3.53
C THR A 14 7.03 0.11 -3.12
N LEU A 15 6.95 1.40 -3.43
CA LEU A 15 5.75 2.18 -3.16
C LEU A 15 4.51 1.66 -3.90
N PRO A 16 4.59 1.24 -5.19
CA PRO A 16 3.44 0.64 -5.88
C PRO A 16 2.96 -0.67 -5.24
N GLN A 17 3.89 -1.53 -4.79
CA GLN A 17 3.53 -2.76 -4.06
C GLN A 17 2.76 -2.44 -2.78
N LEU A 18 3.28 -1.53 -1.97
CA LEU A 18 2.63 -1.13 -0.72
C LEU A 18 1.27 -0.46 -0.98
N PHE A 19 1.16 0.35 -2.04
CA PHE A 19 -0.11 0.94 -2.44
C PHE A 19 -1.14 -0.12 -2.86
N ALA A 20 -0.73 -1.13 -3.66
CA ALA A 20 -1.61 -2.23 -4.04
C ALA A 20 -2.13 -3.00 -2.81
N CYS A 21 -1.27 -3.24 -1.81
CA CYS A 21 -1.70 -3.84 -0.54
C CYS A 21 -2.74 -2.96 0.19
N LEU A 22 -2.58 -1.64 0.20
CA LEU A 22 -3.55 -0.72 0.81
C LEU A 22 -4.88 -0.71 0.06
N VAL A 23 -4.87 -0.76 -1.27
CA VAL A 23 -6.10 -0.89 -2.06
C VAL A 23 -6.82 -2.20 -1.73
N LEU A 24 -6.08 -3.31 -1.68
CA LEU A 24 -6.62 -4.61 -1.32
C LEU A 24 -7.22 -4.62 0.10
N LYS A 25 -6.55 -3.98 1.05
CA LYS A 25 -7.05 -3.80 2.42
C LYS A 25 -8.41 -3.10 2.44
N GLU A 26 -8.55 -1.99 1.72
CA GLU A 26 -9.82 -1.26 1.66
C GLU A 26 -10.90 -2.07 0.92
N PHE A 27 -10.54 -2.70 -0.20
CA PHE A 27 -11.46 -3.54 -0.98
C PHE A 27 -12.07 -4.68 -0.15
N LEU A 28 -11.26 -5.32 0.70
CA LEU A 28 -11.69 -6.40 1.59
C LEU A 28 -12.11 -5.93 2.98
N ARG A 29 -12.08 -4.61 3.24
CA ARG A 29 -12.38 -3.99 4.55
C ARG A 29 -11.61 -4.63 5.72
N LEU A 30 -10.34 -4.94 5.50
CA LEU A 30 -9.46 -5.55 6.51
C LEU A 30 -8.74 -4.49 7.35
N ASP A 31 -8.26 -4.89 8.53
CA ASP A 31 -7.20 -4.17 9.23
C ASP A 31 -5.81 -4.63 8.75
N TYR A 32 -4.74 -3.95 9.17
CA TYR A 32 -3.38 -4.25 8.71
C TYR A 32 -2.87 -5.63 9.13
N ARG A 33 -3.32 -6.19 10.26
CA ARG A 33 -2.88 -7.50 10.74
C ARG A 33 -3.56 -8.61 9.95
N LYS A 34 -4.87 -8.47 9.73
CA LYS A 34 -5.64 -9.38 8.87
C LYS A 34 -5.14 -9.35 7.43
N LEU A 35 -4.74 -8.19 6.92
CA LEU A 35 -4.10 -8.09 5.59
C LEU A 35 -2.80 -8.91 5.52
N SER A 36 -1.92 -8.80 6.52
CA SER A 36 -0.70 -9.64 6.57
C SER A 36 -1.05 -11.13 6.55
N ALA A 37 -2.00 -11.56 7.39
CA ALA A 37 -2.42 -12.97 7.45
C ALA A 37 -2.97 -13.48 6.11
N VAL A 38 -3.87 -12.72 5.47
CA VAL A 38 -4.42 -13.09 4.16
C VAL A 38 -3.34 -13.21 3.09
N LEU A 39 -2.34 -12.32 3.10
CA LEU A 39 -1.21 -12.39 2.17
C LEU A 39 -0.29 -13.58 2.46
N GLU A 40 -0.13 -14.00 3.71
CA GLU A 40 0.62 -15.21 4.08
C GLU A 40 -0.10 -16.48 3.59
N GLU A 41 -1.42 -16.51 3.65
CA GLU A 41 -2.25 -17.63 3.20
C GLU A 41 -2.45 -17.68 1.69
N SER A 42 -2.16 -16.59 0.97
CA SER A 42 -2.44 -16.46 -0.47
C SER A 42 -1.19 -16.15 -1.30
N PRO A 43 -0.33 -17.15 -1.60
CA PRO A 43 0.86 -16.97 -2.44
C PRO A 43 0.56 -16.41 -3.85
N SER A 44 -0.62 -16.69 -4.40
CA SER A 44 -1.04 -16.15 -5.70
C SER A 44 -1.18 -14.62 -5.68
N TRP A 45 -1.66 -14.06 -4.57
CA TRP A 45 -1.84 -12.62 -4.40
C TRP A 45 -0.50 -11.93 -4.17
N THR A 46 0.39 -12.53 -3.38
CA THR A 46 1.73 -11.99 -3.17
C THR A 46 2.52 -12.00 -4.48
N ALA A 47 2.42 -13.06 -5.28
CA ALA A 47 3.00 -13.14 -6.62
C ALA A 47 2.43 -12.09 -7.58
N ALA A 48 1.10 -11.91 -7.60
CA ALA A 48 0.44 -10.90 -8.44
C ALA A 48 0.86 -9.46 -8.10
N ILE A 49 1.07 -9.16 -6.82
CA ILE A 49 1.58 -7.87 -6.36
C ILE A 49 3.12 -7.76 -6.57
N GLY A 50 3.81 -8.89 -6.75
CA GLY A 50 5.26 -8.98 -6.91
C GLY A 50 6.02 -8.84 -5.59
N LEU A 51 5.42 -9.26 -4.47
CA LEU A 51 6.05 -9.25 -3.15
C LEU A 51 7.04 -10.41 -3.01
N ALA A 52 8.28 -10.13 -2.62
CA ALA A 52 9.26 -11.17 -2.30
C ALA A 52 9.02 -11.81 -0.92
N SER A 53 8.34 -11.09 -0.03
CA SER A 53 7.89 -11.57 1.28
C SER A 53 6.69 -10.76 1.74
N VAL A 54 5.92 -11.25 2.70
CA VAL A 54 4.78 -10.51 3.24
C VAL A 54 5.28 -9.36 4.14
N PRO A 55 4.84 -8.12 3.90
CA PRO A 55 5.16 -7.01 4.78
C PRO A 55 4.51 -7.18 6.15
N HIS A 56 5.27 -6.86 7.20
CA HIS A 56 4.73 -6.75 8.55
C HIS A 56 3.66 -5.65 8.63
N PHE A 57 2.64 -5.80 9.48
CA PHE A 57 1.49 -4.88 9.56
C PHE A 57 1.89 -3.40 9.78
N THR A 58 2.95 -3.13 10.54
CA THR A 58 3.47 -1.76 10.74
C THR A 58 4.10 -1.16 9.47
N THR A 59 4.48 -1.98 8.51
CA THR A 59 4.92 -1.53 7.18
C THR A 59 3.76 -0.93 6.41
N PHE A 60 2.58 -1.55 6.46
CA PHE A 60 1.36 -1.01 5.85
C PHE A 60 0.94 0.29 6.53
N GLN A 61 0.95 0.34 7.87
CA GLN A 61 0.68 1.57 8.62
C GLN A 61 1.61 2.72 8.18
N LYS A 62 2.93 2.48 8.16
CA LYS A 62 3.91 3.48 7.70
C LYS A 62 3.71 3.87 6.23
N ALA A 63 3.29 2.92 5.39
CA ALA A 63 2.99 3.19 3.98
C ALA A 63 1.75 4.08 3.84
N ALA A 64 0.67 3.78 4.55
CA ALA A 64 -0.56 4.57 4.55
C ALA A 64 -0.28 6.02 4.96
N THR A 65 0.41 6.22 6.08
CA THR A 65 0.81 7.56 6.54
C THR A 65 1.61 8.30 5.47
N ARG A 66 2.61 7.65 4.86
CA ARG A 66 3.49 8.33 3.89
C ARG A 66 2.84 8.58 2.53
N LEU A 67 2.03 7.65 2.06
CA LEU A 67 1.41 7.70 0.73
C LEU A 67 0.16 8.55 0.74
N LEU A 68 -0.71 8.38 1.75
CA LEU A 68 -2.03 8.98 1.77
C LEU A 68 -2.00 10.35 2.45
N GLU A 69 -1.26 10.54 3.54
CA GLU A 69 -1.29 11.80 4.30
C GLU A 69 -0.41 12.91 3.67
N SER A 70 0.25 12.63 2.54
CA SER A 70 0.93 13.68 1.79
C SER A 70 -0.08 14.72 1.31
N ARG A 71 0.13 16.00 1.64
CA ARG A 71 -0.71 17.12 1.17
C ARG A 71 -0.92 17.14 -0.34
N ARG A 72 0.04 16.62 -1.11
CA ARG A 72 -0.09 16.50 -2.57
C ARG A 72 -1.10 15.42 -2.95
N VAL A 73 -1.05 14.28 -2.28
CA VAL A 73 -1.95 13.14 -2.53
C VAL A 73 -3.36 13.47 -2.06
N GLN A 74 -3.53 14.07 -0.88
CA GLN A 74 -4.83 14.54 -0.39
C GLN A 74 -5.50 15.48 -1.40
N ARG A 75 -4.80 16.52 -1.88
CA ARG A 75 -5.33 17.42 -2.93
C ARG A 75 -5.73 16.68 -4.22
N MET A 76 -4.96 15.67 -4.62
CA MET A 76 -5.26 14.88 -5.81
C MET A 76 -6.50 13.99 -5.61
N LEU A 77 -6.63 13.38 -4.43
CA LEU A 77 -7.80 12.57 -4.06
C LEU A 77 -9.06 13.45 -3.97
N ASP A 78 -8.98 14.62 -3.33
CA ASP A 78 -10.08 15.59 -3.24
C ASP A 78 -10.57 16.02 -4.62
N HIS A 79 -9.65 16.29 -5.55
CA HIS A 79 -10.00 16.59 -6.93
C HIS A 79 -10.65 15.40 -7.64
N SER A 80 -10.18 14.18 -7.39
CA SER A 80 -10.74 12.97 -8.00
C SER A 80 -12.18 12.70 -7.52
N VAL A 81 -12.48 12.95 -6.25
CA VAL A 81 -13.84 12.85 -5.70
C VAL A 81 -14.78 13.89 -6.32
N ARG A 82 -14.31 15.12 -6.53
CA ARG A 82 -15.10 16.19 -7.19
C ARG A 82 -15.40 15.93 -8.66
N MET A 83 -14.52 15.21 -9.36
CA MET A 83 -14.72 14.86 -10.77
C MET A 83 -15.63 13.64 -10.97
N GLY A 84 -15.81 12.83 -9.92
CA GLY A 84 -16.63 11.61 -9.96
C GLY A 84 -18.05 11.78 -9.41
N GLN A 85 -18.46 13.03 -9.11
CA GLN A 85 -19.82 13.43 -8.75
C GLN A 85 -20.44 14.20 -9.91
#